data_AF-A0A429TK36-F1
#
_entry.id   AF-A0A429TK36-F1
#
_cell.length_a   1.000
_cell.length_b   1.000
_cell.length_c   1.000
_cell.angle_alpha   90.00
_cell.angle_beta   90.00
_cell.angle_gamma   90.00
#
_symmetry.space_group_name_H-M   'P 1'
#
loop_
_entity.id
_entity.type
_entity.pdbx_description
1 polymer ?
#
loop_
_entity_poly.entity_id
_entity_poly.type
_entity_poly.pdbx_seq_one_letter_code
_entity_poly.pdbx_strand_id
1 'polypeptide(L)'
;MPASEARAEDLDARLSALGLTTRTKQHATYTSVEAEVPKTLPDATWREVLEVLTKADRFGLLVSSSTGRTLWAAIYKEADHQR
;
A
#
# COMPACT_ATOMS: atom_id res chain seq x y z
N MET A 1 0.48 17.91 7.29
CA MET A 1 0.62 16.61 6.62
C MET A 1 0.47 16.83 5.12
N PRO A 2 1.45 16.50 4.29
CA PRO A 2 1.26 16.49 2.84
C PRO A 2 0.17 15.47 2.48
N ALA A 3 -0.67 15.77 1.48
CA ALA A 3 -1.83 14.94 1.12
C ALA A 3 -1.44 13.47 0.86
N SER A 4 -0.25 13.27 0.31
CA SER A 4 0.35 11.98 -0.02
C SER A 4 0.65 11.11 1.21
N GLU A 5 1.02 11.73 2.33
CA GLU A 5 1.30 11.03 3.59
C GLU A 5 0.01 10.57 4.26
N ALA A 6 -0.99 11.46 4.32
CA ALA A 6 -2.31 11.12 4.85
C ALA A 6 -2.99 10.01 4.04
N ARG A 7 -2.80 9.98 2.71
CA ARG A 7 -3.28 8.88 1.85
C ARG A 7 -2.54 7.57 2.14
N ALA A 8 -1.23 7.62 2.38
CA ALA A 8 -0.47 6.42 2.73
C ALA A 8 -0.89 5.86 4.09
N GLU A 9 -1.13 6.73 5.07
CA GLU A 9 -1.65 6.34 6.38
C GLU A 9 -3.07 5.75 6.30
N ASP A 10 -3.97 6.30 5.46
CA ASP A 10 -5.30 5.70 5.23
C ASP A 10 -5.18 4.31 4.59
N LEU A 11 -4.26 4.14 3.63
CA LEU A 11 -3.98 2.84 3.01
C LEU A 11 -3.44 1.83 4.02
N ASP A 12 -2.46 2.24 4.83
CA ASP A 12 -1.85 1.44 5.89
C ASP A 12 -2.91 0.98 6.92
N ALA A 13 -3.73 1.92 7.41
CA ALA A 13 -4.77 1.63 8.39
C ALA A 13 -5.83 0.66 7.84
N ARG A 14 -6.26 0.83 6.58
CA ARG A 14 -7.23 -0.07 5.94
C ARG A 14 -6.67 -1.46 5.72
N LEU A 15 -5.44 -1.58 5.22
CA LEU A 15 -4.80 -2.87 4.99
C LEU A 15 -4.52 -3.59 6.33
N SER A 16 -4.12 -2.86 7.37
CA SER A 16 -4.01 -3.39 8.74
C SER A 16 -5.35 -3.86 9.30
N ALA A 17 -6.45 -3.14 9.06
CA ALA A 17 -7.79 -3.56 9.47
C ALA A 17 -8.26 -4.85 8.76
N LEU A 18 -7.76 -5.10 7.55
CA LEU A 18 -7.96 -6.36 6.81
C LEU A 18 -7.06 -7.50 7.32
N GLY A 19 -6.27 -7.26 8.35
CA GLY A 19 -5.40 -8.26 9.00
C GLY A 19 -4.07 -8.47 8.27
N LEU A 20 -3.66 -7.56 7.38
CA LEU A 20 -2.35 -7.61 6.73
C LEU A 20 -1.30 -6.89 7.57
N THR A 21 -0.09 -7.43 7.59
CA THR A 21 1.06 -6.72 8.17
C THR A 21 1.53 -5.67 7.18
N THR A 22 1.24 -4.40 7.47
CA THR A 22 1.65 -3.27 6.63
C THR A 22 2.94 -2.64 7.12
N ARG A 23 3.68 -2.08 6.17
CA ARG A 23 4.91 -1.33 6.40
C ARG A 23 4.96 -0.15 5.46
N THR A 24 4.74 1.03 6.02
CA THR A 24 4.92 2.28 5.29
C THR A 24 6.40 2.65 5.22
N LYS A 25 6.88 2.98 4.02
CA LYS A 25 8.22 3.47 3.72
C LYS A 25 8.11 4.83 3.04
N GLN A 26 8.73 5.82 3.64
CA GLN A 26 8.78 7.15 3.09
C GLN A 26 10.00 7.28 2.18
N HIS A 27 9.77 7.62 0.91
CA HIS A 27 10.83 7.93 -0.04
C HIS A 27 10.89 9.43 -0.31
N ALA A 28 11.96 9.89 -0.96
CA ALA A 28 12.14 11.30 -1.29
C ALA A 28 10.98 11.85 -2.13
N THR A 29 10.52 11.10 -3.13
CA THR A 29 9.55 11.53 -4.15
C THR A 29 8.17 10.87 -4.04
N TYR A 30 8.02 9.83 -3.22
CA TYR A 30 6.77 9.10 -3.02
C TYR A 30 6.74 8.46 -1.63
N THR A 31 5.58 7.98 -1.21
CA THR A 31 5.43 7.13 -0.03
C THR A 31 4.93 5.77 -0.51
N SER A 32 5.58 4.69 -0.10
CA SER A 32 5.14 3.34 -0.41
C SER A 32 4.60 2.64 0.83
N VAL A 33 3.49 1.94 0.67
CA VAL A 33 2.90 1.07 1.68
C VAL A 33 3.09 -0.36 1.18
N GLU A 34 3.91 -1.13 1.89
CA GLU A 34 4.11 -2.55 1.62
C GLU A 34 3.22 -3.37 2.56
N ALA A 35 2.64 -4.47 2.08
CA ALA A 35 1.82 -5.35 2.89
C ALA A 35 2.19 -6.81 2.63
N GLU A 36 2.54 -7.54 3.69
CA GLU A 36 2.83 -8.97 3.59
C GLU A 36 1.52 -9.75 3.44
N VAL A 37 1.41 -10.53 2.36
CA VAL A 37 0.22 -11.35 2.08
C VAL A 37 0.43 -12.73 2.68
N PRO A 38 -0.40 -13.14 3.67
CA PRO A 38 -0.33 -14.49 4.22
C PRO A 38 -0.66 -15.52 3.14
N LYS A 39 -0.10 -16.73 3.28
CA LYS A 39 -0.34 -17.85 2.34
C LYS A 39 -1.82 -18.20 2.19
N THR A 40 -2.61 -17.96 3.23
CA THR A 40 -4.05 -18.21 3.30
C THR A 40 -4.77 -16.89 3.52
N LEU A 41 -5.07 -16.18 2.44
CA LEU A 41 -5.95 -15.02 2.48
C LEU A 41 -7.29 -15.40 1.83
N PRO A 42 -8.44 -15.13 2.48
CA PRO A 42 -9.75 -15.37 1.88
C PRO A 42 -9.95 -14.51 0.61
N ASP A 43 -10.65 -15.04 -0.39
CA ASP A 43 -10.93 -14.31 -1.63
C ASP A 43 -11.73 -13.02 -1.40
N ALA A 44 -12.64 -13.03 -0.42
CA ALA A 44 -13.40 -11.86 -0.01
C ALA A 44 -12.47 -10.74 0.49
N THR A 45 -11.52 -11.07 1.38
CA THR A 45 -10.51 -10.14 1.87
C THR A 45 -9.57 -9.68 0.75
N TRP A 46 -9.20 -10.57 -0.17
CA TRP A 46 -8.35 -10.21 -1.32
C TRP A 46 -9.00 -9.14 -2.20
N ARG A 47 -10.31 -9.25 -2.44
CA ARG A 47 -11.05 -8.26 -3.22
C ARG A 47 -11.05 -6.89 -2.54
N GLU A 48 -11.29 -6.83 -1.23
CA GLU A 48 -11.22 -5.57 -0.47
C GLU A 48 -9.81 -4.97 -0.49
N VAL A 49 -8.77 -5.79 -0.38
CA VAL A 49 -7.37 -5.35 -0.50
C VAL A 49 -7.12 -4.68 -1.86
N LEU A 50 -7.59 -5.29 -2.96
CA LEU A 50 -7.46 -4.71 -4.29
C LEU A 50 -8.21 -3.37 -4.40
N GLU A 51 -9.41 -3.27 -3.85
CA GLU A 51 -10.16 -1.99 -3.83
C GLU A 51 -9.40 -0.89 -3.10
N VAL A 52 -8.74 -1.20 -1.98
CA VAL A 52 -7.89 -0.24 -1.28
C VAL A 52 -6.67 0.16 -2.13
N LEU A 53 -6.02 -0.79 -2.79
CA LEU A 53 -4.85 -0.53 -3.64
C LEU A 53 -5.16 0.34 -4.86
N THR A 54 -6.39 0.31 -5.38
CA THR A 54 -6.79 1.17 -6.52
C THR A 54 -6.74 2.67 -6.19
N LYS A 55 -6.72 3.04 -4.91
CA LYS A 55 -6.59 4.42 -4.46
C LYS A 55 -5.16 4.96 -4.54
N ALA A 56 -4.17 4.09 -4.69
CA ALA A 56 -2.78 4.47 -4.87
C ALA A 56 -2.49 4.81 -6.34
N ASP A 57 -1.50 5.68 -6.58
CA ASP A 57 -1.07 6.04 -7.95
C ASP A 57 -0.44 4.85 -8.69
N ARG A 58 0.27 4.00 -7.95
CA ARG A 58 0.79 2.72 -8.44
C ARG A 58 0.62 1.65 -7.40
N PHE A 59 0.41 0.42 -7.84
CA PHE A 59 0.40 -0.74 -6.97
C PHE A 59 0.91 -1.96 -7.73
N GLY A 60 1.35 -2.98 -6.98
CA GLY A 60 1.81 -4.23 -7.55
C GLY A 60 1.95 -5.34 -6.51
N LEU A 61 2.21 -6.54 -7.00
CA LEU A 61 2.49 -7.72 -6.20
C LEU A 61 3.93 -8.17 -6.49
N LEU A 62 4.76 -8.16 -5.46
CA LEU A 62 6.09 -8.76 -5.49
C LEU A 62 6.01 -10.19 -4.97
N VAL A 63 6.45 -11.15 -5.78
CA VAL A 63 6.55 -12.56 -5.36
C VAL A 63 8.02 -12.91 -5.25
N SER A 64 8.46 -13.17 -4.03
CA SER A 64 9.82 -13.57 -3.70
C SER A 64 9.82 -14.96 -3.08
N SER A 65 10.73 -15.82 -3.51
CA SER A 65 10.85 -17.17 -2.93
C SER A 65 11.25 -17.17 -1.45
N SER A 66 11.88 -16.09 -0.96
CA SER A 66 12.35 -15.93 0.42
C SER A 66 11.33 -15.27 1.36
N THR A 67 10.66 -14.20 0.91
CA THR A 67 9.69 -13.43 1.71
C THR A 67 8.23 -13.73 1.36
N GLY A 68 7.98 -14.60 0.37
CA GLY A 68 6.63 -14.94 -0.06
C GLY A 68 6.02 -13.88 -0.96
N ARG A 69 4.80 -13.45 -0.65
CA ARG A 69 4.04 -12.49 -1.46
C ARG A 69 3.92 -11.18 -0.70
N THR A 70 4.43 -10.11 -1.28
CA THR A 70 4.37 -8.77 -0.70
C THR A 70 3.66 -7.85 -1.68
N LEU A 71 2.50 -7.35 -1.29
CA LEU A 71 1.83 -6.28 -2.00
C LEU A 71 2.53 -4.95 -1.72
N TRP A 72 2.51 -4.05 -2.68
CA TRP A 72 2.97 -2.70 -2.48
C TRP A 72 2.07 -1.72 -3.21
N ALA A 73 1.88 -0.55 -2.60
CA ALA A 73 1.21 0.60 -3.17
C ALA A 73 2.15 1.80 -3.03
N ALA A 74 2.29 2.61 -4.07
CA ALA A 74 3.07 3.83 -4.06
C ALA A 74 2.15 5.02 -4.36
N ILE A 75 2.22 6.02 -3.49
CA ILE A 75 1.54 7.30 -3.65
C ILE A 75 2.61 8.34 -3.92
N TYR A 76 2.57 8.94 -5.09
CA TYR A 76 3.54 9.99 -5.42
C TYR A 76 3.28 11.18 -4.51
N LYS A 77 4.37 11.83 -4.08
CA LYS A 77 4.20 13.14 -3.49
C LYS A 77 3.68 14.02 -4.62
N GLU A 78 2.46 14.54 -4.49
CA GLU A 78 2.00 15.56 -5.42
C GLU A 78 3.10 16.62 -5.45
N ALA A 79 3.76 16.75 -6.59
CA ALA A 79 4.65 17.87 -6.81
C ALA A 79 3.76 19.07 -6.56
N ASP A 80 4.06 19.82 -5.51
CA ASP A 80 3.43 21.09 -5.22
C ASP A 80 3.69 21.97 -6.45
N HIS A 81 2.81 21.88 -7.44
CA HIS A 81 2.65 22.86 -8.49
C HIS A 81 1.84 24.01 -7.85
N GLN A 82 2.26 24.55 -6.70
CA GLN A 82 1.86 25.91 -6.35
C GLN A 82 2.62 26.84 -7.28
N ARG A 83 1.90 27.23 -8.31
CA ARG A 83 2.21 28.33 -9.19
C ARG A 83 1.85 29.65 -8.52
#